data_AF-A0A7W9B555-F1
#
_entry.id   AF-A0A7W9B555-F1
#
_cell.length_a   1.000
_cell.length_b   1.000
_cell.length_c   1.000
_cell.angle_alpha   90.00
_cell.angle_beta   90.00
_cell.angle_gamma   90.00
#
_symmetry.space_group_name_H-M   'P 1'
#
loop_
_entity.id
_entity.type
_entity.pdbx_description
1 polymer ?
#
loop_
_entity_poly.entity_id
_entity_poly.type
_entity_poly.pdbx_seq_one_letter_code
_entity_poly.pdbx_strand_id
1 'polypeptide(L)'
;MIIGLGSDLCNIERIQASLDRFGERFEKRVFTEVERAKAARRPFTRAGTYAKRFAAKEAFSKAVGTGFKRGVFMKDIGVVNAPSGAPTLALTGGAAARLAQMVPPGHSAHIHLTLTDDHPWAQAFVIIEAIRDE
;
A
#
# COMPACT_ATOMS: atom_id res chain seq x y z
N MET A 1 -5.67 -1.25 20.46
CA MET A 1 -5.31 -2.70 20.31
C MET A 1 -4.96 -2.99 18.87
N ILE A 2 -4.02 -3.91 18.60
CA ILE A 2 -3.69 -4.32 17.22
C ILE A 2 -4.82 -5.19 16.66
N ILE A 3 -5.38 -4.80 15.52
CA ILE A 3 -6.46 -5.52 14.83
C ILE A 3 -6.02 -6.11 13.48
N GLY A 4 -4.81 -5.80 13.02
CA GLY A 4 -4.26 -6.33 11.78
C GLY A 4 -2.75 -6.13 11.68
N LEU A 5 -2.08 -7.10 11.05
CA LEU A 5 -0.66 -7.07 10.75
C LEU A 5 -0.44 -7.65 9.35
N GLY A 6 0.37 -7.00 8.55
CA GLY A 6 0.79 -7.57 7.26
C GLY A 6 2.17 -7.08 6.86
N SER A 7 2.89 -7.95 6.16
CA SER A 7 4.19 -7.64 5.58
C SER A 7 4.26 -8.15 4.15
N ASP A 8 5.07 -7.50 3.33
CA ASP A 8 5.35 -7.98 1.98
C ASP A 8 6.77 -7.63 1.55
N LEU A 9 7.37 -8.54 0.78
CA LEU A 9 8.67 -8.39 0.16
C LEU A 9 8.49 -8.49 -1.36
N CYS A 10 8.79 -7.41 -2.06
CA CYS A 10 8.60 -7.26 -3.49
C CYS A 10 9.96 -7.16 -4.19
N ASN A 11 10.15 -7.95 -5.25
CA ASN A 11 11.33 -7.83 -6.10
C ASN A 11 11.13 -6.70 -7.12
N ILE A 12 12.06 -5.74 -7.15
CA ILE A 12 12.03 -4.56 -8.02
C ILE A 12 12.13 -4.95 -9.49
N GLU A 13 12.92 -5.95 -9.83
CA GLU A 13 13.09 -6.44 -11.20
C GLU A 13 11.80 -7.07 -11.74
N ARG A 14 11.01 -7.74 -10.89
CA ARG A 14 9.67 -8.25 -11.26
C ARG A 14 8.70 -7.12 -11.58
N ILE A 15 8.80 -6.01 -10.86
CA ILE A 15 8.01 -4.81 -11.14
C ILE A 15 8.50 -4.14 -12.43
N GLN A 16 9.80 -4.05 -12.64
CA GLN A 16 10.38 -3.57 -13.90
C GLN A 16 9.91 -4.40 -15.09
N ALA A 17 10.00 -5.73 -15.03
CA ALA A 17 9.51 -6.62 -16.07
C ALA A 17 8.00 -6.44 -16.36
N SER A 18 7.20 -6.14 -15.33
CA SER A 18 5.76 -5.85 -15.49
C SER A 18 5.52 -4.50 -16.17
N LEU A 19 6.32 -3.48 -15.84
CA LEU A 19 6.29 -2.18 -16.49
C LEU A 19 6.70 -2.29 -17.95
N ASP A 20 7.76 -3.06 -18.26
CA ASP A 20 8.24 -3.24 -19.63
C ASP A 20 7.22 -4.02 -20.48
N ARG A 21 6.60 -5.05 -19.90
CA ARG A 21 5.66 -5.91 -20.62
C ARG A 21 4.28 -5.27 -20.82
N PHE A 22 3.78 -4.54 -19.83
CA PHE A 22 2.38 -4.08 -19.83
C PHE A 22 2.22 -2.55 -19.81
N GLY A 23 3.31 -1.82 -19.54
CA GLY A 23 3.34 -0.36 -19.53
C GLY A 23 2.22 0.26 -18.69
N GLU A 24 1.58 1.26 -19.28
CA GLU A 24 0.56 2.07 -18.62
C GLU A 24 -0.66 1.24 -18.16
N ARG A 25 -0.95 0.11 -18.80
CA ARG A 25 -2.06 -0.78 -18.39
C ARG A 25 -1.82 -1.36 -17.00
N PHE A 26 -0.59 -1.77 -16.70
CA PHE A 26 -0.22 -2.23 -15.36
C PHE A 26 -0.31 -1.07 -14.36
N GLU A 27 0.21 0.09 -14.74
CA GLU A 27 0.22 1.27 -13.87
C GLU A 27 -1.18 1.73 -13.47
N LYS A 28 -2.09 1.84 -14.45
CA LYS A 28 -3.49 2.25 -14.23
C LYS A 28 -4.29 1.23 -13.43
N ARG A 29 -3.89 -0.04 -13.44
CA ARG A 29 -4.54 -1.12 -12.70
C ARG A 29 -4.12 -1.17 -11.23
N VAL A 30 -2.84 -0.91 -10.95
CA VAL A 30 -2.25 -1.13 -9.62
C VAL A 30 -2.08 0.16 -8.82
N PHE A 31 -1.70 1.25 -9.49
CA PHE A 31 -1.27 2.48 -8.81
C PHE A 31 -2.27 3.63 -8.97
N THR A 32 -2.37 4.45 -7.93
CA THR A 32 -3.18 5.67 -7.93
C THR A 32 -2.50 6.76 -8.74
N GLU A 33 -3.23 7.83 -9.06
CA GLU A 33 -2.67 8.99 -9.77
C GLU A 33 -1.50 9.64 -9.01
N VAL A 34 -1.63 9.79 -7.70
CA VAL A 34 -0.60 10.34 -6.83
C VAL A 34 0.69 9.50 -6.90
N GLU A 35 0.56 8.17 -6.90
CA GLU A 35 1.70 7.26 -6.98
C GLU A 35 2.38 7.31 -8.35
N ARG A 36 1.60 7.33 -9.44
CA ARG A 36 2.12 7.46 -10.80
C ARG A 36 2.85 8.79 -11.00
N ALA A 37 2.29 9.89 -10.51
CA ALA A 37 2.94 11.20 -10.53
C ALA A 37 4.26 11.20 -9.75
N LYS A 38 4.31 10.53 -8.59
CA LYS A 38 5.54 10.38 -7.80
C LYS A 38 6.61 9.57 -8.53
N ALA A 39 6.22 8.49 -9.20
CA ALA A 39 7.14 7.67 -10.00
C ALA A 39 7.66 8.43 -11.23
N ALA A 40 6.82 9.23 -11.90
CA ALA A 40 7.22 10.05 -13.04
C ALA A 40 8.31 11.08 -12.69
N ARG A 41 8.30 11.61 -11.45
CA ARG A 41 9.35 12.52 -10.94
C ARG A 41 10.67 11.83 -10.57
N ARG A 42 10.74 10.49 -10.66
CA ARG A 42 11.89 9.68 -10.26
C ARG A 42 12.28 8.67 -11.35
N PRO A 43 12.66 9.12 -12.56
CA PRO A 43 12.87 8.24 -13.70
C PRO A 43 13.91 7.13 -13.44
N PHE A 44 15.02 7.47 -12.77
CA PHE A 44 16.11 6.52 -12.47
C PHE A 44 15.73 5.45 -11.43
N THR A 45 14.75 5.71 -10.57
CA THR A 45 14.30 4.79 -9.50
C THR A 45 12.82 4.46 -9.64
N ARG A 46 12.30 4.51 -10.87
CA ARG A 46 10.87 4.39 -11.16
C ARG A 46 10.30 3.03 -10.74
N ALA A 47 10.97 1.94 -11.10
CA ALA A 47 10.57 0.60 -10.67
C ALA A 47 10.67 0.42 -9.16
N GLY A 48 11.75 0.88 -8.51
CA GLY A 48 11.88 0.85 -7.05
C GLY A 48 10.79 1.67 -6.34
N THR A 49 10.39 2.80 -6.94
CA THR A 49 9.26 3.59 -6.47
C THR A 49 7.98 2.75 -6.51
N TYR A 50 7.65 2.14 -7.65
CA TYR A 50 6.46 1.29 -7.77
C TYR A 50 6.50 0.05 -6.89
N ALA A 51 7.66 -0.61 -6.76
CA ALA A 51 7.82 -1.81 -5.94
C ALA A 51 7.52 -1.56 -4.46
N LYS A 52 7.99 -0.43 -3.89
CA LYS A 52 7.61 -0.03 -2.52
C LYS A 52 6.11 0.15 -2.35
N ARG A 53 5.40 0.69 -3.36
CA ARG A 53 3.94 0.86 -3.30
C ARG A 53 3.24 -0.47 -3.43
N PHE A 54 3.72 -1.33 -4.31
CA PHE A 54 3.20 -2.68 -4.45
C PHE A 54 3.30 -3.44 -3.13
N ALA A 55 4.48 -3.44 -2.51
CA ALA A 55 4.70 -4.06 -1.20
C ALA A 55 3.77 -3.48 -0.12
N ALA A 56 3.60 -2.15 -0.07
CA ALA A 56 2.70 -1.51 0.89
C ALA A 56 1.24 -1.98 0.74
N LYS A 57 0.77 -2.10 -0.50
CA LYS A 57 -0.60 -2.52 -0.82
C LYS A 57 -0.80 -3.99 -0.49
N GLU A 58 0.15 -4.86 -0.84
CA GLU A 58 0.16 -6.28 -0.46
C GLU A 58 0.13 -6.41 1.07
N ALA A 59 1.02 -5.71 1.77
CA ALA A 59 1.09 -5.70 3.24
C ALA A 59 -0.23 -5.26 3.87
N PHE A 60 -0.85 -4.19 3.38
CA PHE A 60 -2.19 -3.78 3.84
C PHE A 60 -3.24 -4.84 3.58
N SER A 61 -3.27 -5.44 2.37
CA SER A 61 -4.26 -6.46 2.01
C SER A 61 -4.18 -7.70 2.92
N LYS A 62 -2.98 -8.04 3.40
CA LYS A 62 -2.74 -9.08 4.40
C LYS A 62 -3.18 -8.63 5.80
N ALA A 63 -2.87 -7.39 6.17
CA ALA A 63 -3.27 -6.81 7.47
C ALA A 63 -4.79 -6.81 7.67
N VAL A 64 -5.57 -6.62 6.59
CA VAL A 64 -7.04 -6.71 6.65
C VAL A 64 -7.63 -8.12 6.49
N GLY A 65 -6.75 -9.13 6.33
CA GLY A 65 -7.09 -10.55 6.34
C GLY A 65 -7.78 -11.10 5.10
N THR A 66 -7.78 -10.37 3.98
CA THR A 66 -8.48 -10.79 2.75
C THR A 66 -7.57 -11.02 1.56
N GLY A 67 -6.37 -10.45 1.56
CA GLY A 67 -5.62 -10.22 0.32
C GLY A 67 -6.44 -9.36 -0.66
N PHE A 68 -6.14 -9.46 -1.96
CA PHE A 68 -6.96 -8.82 -3.03
C PHE A 68 -8.18 -9.65 -3.42
N LYS A 69 -8.96 -10.04 -2.41
CA LYS A 69 -10.24 -10.72 -2.55
C LYS A 69 -11.29 -9.96 -1.76
N ARG A 70 -12.56 -10.36 -1.91
CA ARG A 70 -13.68 -9.84 -1.12
C ARG A 70 -13.82 -8.31 -1.20
N GLY A 71 -13.60 -7.76 -2.40
CA GLY A 71 -13.77 -6.33 -2.68
C GLY A 71 -12.54 -5.45 -2.40
N VAL A 72 -11.44 -5.99 -1.87
CA VAL A 72 -10.20 -5.21 -1.69
C VAL A 72 -9.39 -5.19 -2.99
N PHE A 73 -9.11 -3.99 -3.51
CA PHE A 73 -8.34 -3.80 -4.74
C PHE A 73 -7.07 -2.96 -4.50
N MET A 74 -6.01 -3.28 -5.23
CA MET A 74 -4.73 -2.53 -5.21
C MET A 74 -4.92 -1.02 -5.41
N LYS A 75 -5.81 -0.63 -6.32
CA LYS A 75 -6.04 0.78 -6.68
C LYS A 75 -6.75 1.58 -5.58
N ASP A 76 -7.44 0.89 -4.69
CA ASP A 76 -8.14 1.50 -3.55
C ASP A 76 -7.18 1.86 -2.41
N ILE A 77 -5.94 1.37 -2.45
CA ILE A 77 -4.92 1.55 -1.42
C ILE A 77 -3.85 2.49 -1.96
N GLY A 78 -3.97 3.79 -1.69
CA GLY A 78 -2.99 4.79 -2.12
C GLY A 78 -1.89 5.03 -1.09
N VAL A 79 -0.64 4.83 -1.45
CA VAL A 79 0.48 5.21 -0.58
C VAL A 79 0.77 6.70 -0.71
N VAL A 80 0.64 7.41 0.40
CA VAL A 80 0.89 8.86 0.51
C VAL A 80 1.91 9.13 1.62
N ASN A 81 2.32 10.38 1.78
CA ASN A 81 3.20 10.79 2.87
C ASN A 81 2.46 11.82 3.73
N ALA A 82 2.52 11.67 5.05
CA ALA A 82 2.07 12.67 6.00
C ALA A 82 2.93 13.95 5.89
N PRO A 83 2.51 15.09 6.47
CA PRO A 83 3.31 16.32 6.47
C PRO A 83 4.73 16.14 7.05
N SER A 84 4.91 15.22 8.00
CA SER A 84 6.21 14.83 8.55
C SER A 84 7.12 14.07 7.58
N GLY A 85 6.59 13.64 6.42
CA GLY A 85 7.27 12.77 5.47
C GLY A 85 7.05 11.27 5.71
N ALA A 86 6.52 10.86 6.87
CA ALA A 86 6.23 9.46 7.15
C ALA A 86 5.22 8.87 6.14
N PRO A 87 5.42 7.65 5.61
CA PRO A 87 4.47 7.04 4.69
C PRO A 87 3.18 6.63 5.42
N THR A 88 2.04 6.76 4.75
CA THR A 88 0.73 6.30 5.23
C THR A 88 -0.16 5.91 4.05
N LEU A 89 -1.41 5.53 4.31
CA LEU A 89 -2.37 5.07 3.31
C LEU A 89 -3.59 5.98 3.22
N ALA A 90 -3.89 6.41 2.00
CA ALA A 90 -5.18 6.98 1.62
C ALA A 90 -6.05 5.85 1.04
N LEU A 91 -7.00 5.36 1.84
CA LEU A 91 -7.87 4.26 1.47
C LEU A 91 -9.17 4.76 0.86
N THR A 92 -9.63 4.07 -0.16
CA THR A 92 -10.94 4.29 -0.81
C THR A 92 -11.64 2.96 -1.04
N GLY A 93 -12.84 2.99 -1.62
CA GLY A 93 -13.52 1.80 -2.14
C GLY A 93 -13.61 0.64 -1.14
N GLY A 94 -13.35 -0.57 -1.63
CA GLY A 94 -13.49 -1.78 -0.81
C GLY A 94 -12.36 -1.95 0.20
N ALA A 95 -11.21 -1.32 0.02
CA ALA A 95 -10.15 -1.29 1.04
C ALA A 95 -10.58 -0.51 2.29
N ALA A 96 -11.17 0.68 2.11
CA ALA A 96 -11.72 1.48 3.21
C ALA A 96 -12.89 0.76 3.89
N ALA A 97 -13.81 0.20 3.10
CA ALA A 97 -14.96 -0.55 3.63
C ALA A 97 -14.53 -1.77 4.46
N ARG A 98 -13.50 -2.50 4.00
CA ARG A 98 -12.98 -3.66 4.73
C ARG A 98 -12.33 -3.24 6.05
N LEU A 99 -11.56 -2.17 6.06
CA LEU A 99 -10.96 -1.65 7.30
C LEU A 99 -12.04 -1.29 8.31
N ALA A 100 -13.07 -0.54 7.89
CA ALA A 100 -14.16 -0.13 8.77
C ALA A 100 -14.87 -1.34 9.44
N GLN A 101 -15.03 -2.46 8.73
CA GLN A 101 -15.62 -3.69 9.31
C GLN A 101 -14.77 -4.35 10.40
N MET A 102 -13.47 -4.06 10.46
CA MET A 102 -12.56 -4.60 11.47
C MET A 102 -12.47 -3.73 12.72
N VAL A 103 -12.93 -2.48 12.64
CA VAL A 103 -12.85 -1.52 13.73
C VAL A 103 -14.01 -1.78 14.71
N PRO A 104 -13.72 -2.05 16.00
CA PRO A 104 -14.76 -2.20 17.01
C PRO A 104 -15.55 -0.89 17.22
N PRO A 105 -16.80 -0.97 17.70
CA PRO A 105 -17.56 0.22 18.08
C PRO A 105 -16.80 1.11 19.08
N GLY A 106 -16.90 2.44 18.92
CA GLY A 106 -16.22 3.42 19.76
C GLY A 106 -14.69 3.45 19.59
N HIS A 107 -14.19 3.02 18.43
CA HIS A 107 -12.78 3.11 18.08
C HIS A 107 -12.61 3.69 16.67
N SER A 108 -11.44 4.26 16.43
CA SER A 108 -10.92 4.66 15.13
C SER A 108 -9.72 3.80 14.74
N ALA A 109 -9.54 3.58 13.43
CA ALA A 109 -8.38 2.87 12.91
C ALA A 109 -7.19 3.81 12.72
N HIS A 110 -6.04 3.43 13.25
CA HIS A 110 -4.75 4.04 12.98
C HIS A 110 -3.86 3.06 12.22
N ILE A 111 -3.32 3.50 11.08
CA ILE A 111 -2.46 2.69 10.22
C ILE A 111 -1.02 3.13 10.39
N HIS A 112 -0.18 2.20 10.82
CA HIS A 112 1.25 2.36 10.88
C HIS A 112 1.85 1.68 9.65
N LEU A 113 2.46 2.46 8.74
CA LEU A 113 3.15 1.96 7.55
C LEU A 113 4.63 2.32 7.63
N THR A 114 5.49 1.35 7.31
CA THR A 114 6.90 1.61 7.03
C THR A 114 7.32 0.93 5.73
N LEU A 115 8.26 1.56 5.02
CA LEU A 115 8.77 1.14 3.73
C LEU A 115 10.29 1.18 3.77
N THR A 116 10.93 0.15 3.23
CA THR A 116 12.38 0.13 2.99
C THR A 116 12.67 -0.53 1.65
N ASP A 117 13.83 -0.26 1.08
CA ASP A 117 14.31 -0.88 -0.15
C ASP A 117 15.83 -0.89 -0.21
N ASP A 118 16.37 -2.00 -0.70
CA ASP A 118 17.74 -2.14 -1.17
C ASP A 118 17.72 -3.13 -2.34
N HIS A 119 18.40 -2.82 -3.43
CA HIS A 119 18.23 -3.57 -4.67
C HIS A 119 18.65 -5.05 -4.48
N PRO A 120 17.82 -6.04 -4.88
CA PRO A 120 16.62 -5.95 -5.73
C PRO A 120 15.29 -5.94 -4.96
N TRP A 121 15.27 -5.63 -3.67
CA TRP A 121 14.12 -5.79 -2.79
C TRP A 121 13.49 -4.47 -2.34
N ALA A 122 12.17 -4.47 -2.26
CA ALA A 122 11.38 -3.46 -1.57
C ALA A 122 10.48 -4.17 -0.54
N GLN A 123 10.43 -3.66 0.68
CA GLN A 123 9.68 -4.28 1.77
C GLN A 123 8.73 -3.26 2.41
N ALA A 124 7.57 -3.75 2.86
CA ALA A 124 6.64 -2.97 3.63
C ALA A 124 6.11 -3.76 4.83
N PHE A 125 5.84 -3.03 5.91
CA PHE A 125 5.09 -3.53 7.07
C PHE A 125 3.92 -2.60 7.36
N VAL A 126 2.77 -3.19 7.63
CA VAL A 126 1.54 -2.52 8.04
C VAL A 126 1.08 -3.09 9.37
N ILE A 127 0.86 -2.22 10.35
CA ILE A 127 0.12 -2.53 11.57
C ILE A 127 -1.13 -1.65 11.59
N ILE A 128 -2.27 -2.27 11.89
CA ILE A 128 -3.54 -1.57 12.07
C ILE A 128 -3.89 -1.65 13.54
N GLU A 129 -4.06 -0.50 14.15
CA GLU A 129 -4.44 -0.34 15.54
C GLU A 129 -5.86 0.25 15.62
N ALA A 130 -6.71 -0.33 16.45
CA ALA A 130 -7.95 0.30 16.91
C ALA A 130 -7.65 1.12 18.15
N ILE A 131 -7.86 2.45 18.08
CA ILE A 131 -7.69 3.40 19.17
C ILE A 131 -9.09 3.81 19.64
N ARG A 132 -9.34 3.79 20.95
CA ARG A 132 -10.66 4.16 21.49
C ARG A 132 -10.92 5.64 21.22
N ASP A 133 -12.13 5.95 20.77
CA ASP A 133 -12.57 7.33 20.62
C ASP A 133 -12.70 7.96 22.02
N GLU A 134 -12.22 9.20 22.17
CA GLU A 134 -12.34 9.98 23.42
C GLU A 134 -13.78 10.39 23.72
#